data_AF-H1PVS7-F1
#
_entry.id   AF-H1PVS7-F1
#
_cell.length_a   1.000
_cell.length_b   1.000
_cell.length_c   1.000
_cell.angle_alpha   90.00
_cell.angle_beta   90.00
_cell.angle_gamma   90.00
#
_symmetry.space_group_name_H-M   'P 1'
#
loop_
_entity.id
_entity.type
_entity.pdbx_description
1 polymer ?
#
loop_
_entity_poly.entity_id
_entity_poly.type
_entity_poly.pdbx_seq_one_letter_code
_entity_poly.pdbx_strand_id
1 'polypeptide(L)'
;MRLNPDCIRDILISFNDKIDLSIPYIVKEINCKDICDNYSSKELCYHVKQCLYNNFLTGTEKGNCIEIKTISPLGHDFLSYFYNEKDWIEINKIADKVGSHSLEVLKQISILRR
;
A
#
# COMPACT_ATOMS: atom_id res chain seq x y z
N MET A 1 -11.80 -7.26 -6.40
CA MET A 1 -12.11 -6.95 -4.98
C MET A 1 -12.24 -5.45 -4.87
N ARG A 2 -12.94 -4.91 -3.86
CA ARG A 2 -12.88 -3.46 -3.61
C ARG A 2 -11.48 -3.12 -3.07
N LEU A 3 -10.96 -1.94 -3.40
CA LEU A 3 -9.71 -1.47 -2.81
C LEU A 3 -9.86 -1.32 -1.29
N ASN A 4 -8.90 -1.88 -0.56
CA ASN A 4 -8.78 -1.81 0.89
C ASN A 4 -7.60 -0.88 1.23
N PRO A 5 -7.86 0.36 1.68
CA PRO A 5 -6.80 1.31 2.03
C PRO A 5 -5.89 0.85 3.16
N ASP A 6 -6.40 0.11 4.15
CA ASP A 6 -5.58 -0.44 5.24
C ASP A 6 -4.59 -1.47 4.68
N CYS A 7 -5.07 -2.36 3.81
CA CYS A 7 -4.21 -3.34 3.14
C CYS A 7 -3.11 -2.67 2.31
N ILE A 8 -3.46 -1.62 1.55
CA ILE A 8 -2.50 -0.85 0.75
C ILE A 8 -1.46 -0.18 1.65
N ARG A 9 -1.88 0.46 2.75
CA ARG A 9 -0.99 1.09 3.73
C ARG A 9 0.01 0.07 4.28
N ASP A 10 -0.50 -1.07 4.76
CA ASP A 10 0.34 -2.10 5.39
C ASP A 10 1.33 -2.72 4.39
N ILE A 11 0.90 -2.91 3.13
CA ILE A 11 1.79 -3.35 2.05
C ILE A 11 2.93 -2.36 1.84
N LEU A 12 2.63 -1.06 1.75
CA LEU A 12 3.64 -0.03 1.53
C LEU A 12 4.60 0.11 2.72
N ILE A 13 4.10 0.06 3.96
CA ILE A 13 4.94 0.07 5.17
C ILE A 13 5.86 -1.17 5.17
N SER A 14 5.31 -2.35 4.91
CA SER A 14 6.06 -3.59 4.87
C SER A 14 7.19 -3.57 3.84
N PHE A 15 6.92 -3.04 2.64
CA PHE A 15 7.94 -2.88 1.60
C PHE A 15 8.97 -1.81 1.91
N ASN A 16 8.60 -0.75 2.64
CA ASN A 16 9.53 0.30 3.04
C ASN A 16 10.65 -0.26 3.93
N ASP A 17 10.32 -1.27 4.73
CA ASP A 17 11.27 -1.89 5.67
C ASP A 17 12.00 -3.11 5.05
N LYS A 18 11.44 -3.71 3.98
CA LYS A 18 11.95 -4.97 3.40
C LYS A 18 12.69 -4.83 2.08
N ILE A 19 12.43 -3.79 1.29
CA ILE A 19 13.07 -3.64 -0.01
C ILE A 19 14.48 -3.08 0.18
N ASP A 20 15.46 -3.89 -0.19
CA ASP A 20 16.82 -3.45 -0.46
C ASP A 20 16.93 -3.08 -1.95
N LEU A 21 17.46 -1.89 -2.26
CA LEU A 21 17.68 -1.42 -3.64
C LEU A 21 18.55 -2.39 -4.47
N SER A 22 19.28 -3.28 -3.80
CA SER A 22 20.19 -4.25 -4.41
C SER A 22 19.50 -5.51 -4.92
N ILE A 23 18.33 -5.89 -4.38
CA ILE A 23 17.65 -7.16 -4.70
C ILE A 23 16.13 -6.95 -4.79
N PRO A 24 15.50 -7.22 -5.96
CA PRO A 24 14.06 -7.06 -6.09
C PRO A 24 13.32 -8.11 -5.25
N TYR A 25 12.22 -7.70 -4.64
CA TYR A 25 11.35 -8.58 -3.88
C TYR A 25 10.37 -9.31 -4.80
N ILE A 26 10.29 -10.63 -4.69
CA ILE A 26 9.38 -11.46 -5.50
C ILE A 26 8.13 -11.81 -4.71
N VAL A 27 6.99 -11.31 -5.17
CA VAL A 27 5.67 -11.58 -4.59
C VAL A 27 4.97 -12.70 -5.36
N LYS A 28 4.56 -13.74 -4.64
CA LYS A 28 3.80 -14.91 -5.08
C LYS A 28 2.72 -15.22 -4.05
N GLU A 29 1.67 -15.93 -4.45
CA GLU A 29 0.60 -16.30 -3.51
C GLU A 29 1.09 -17.08 -2.29
N ILE A 30 2.12 -17.92 -2.47
CA ILE A 30 2.74 -18.71 -1.41
C ILE A 30 3.52 -17.90 -0.37
N ASN A 31 4.00 -16.69 -0.73
CA ASN A 31 4.82 -15.86 0.14
C ASN A 31 4.22 -14.46 0.35
N CYS A 32 3.00 -14.21 -0.13
CA CYS A 32 2.30 -12.94 0.09
C CYS A 32 2.11 -12.66 1.60
N LYS A 33 2.02 -13.71 2.44
CA LYS A 33 1.94 -13.60 3.90
C LYS A 33 3.19 -13.01 4.56
N ASP A 34 4.35 -13.18 3.94
CA ASP A 34 5.58 -12.52 4.39
C ASP A 34 5.45 -11.01 4.36
N ILE A 35 4.51 -10.43 3.58
CA ILE A 35 4.23 -8.99 3.54
C ILE A 35 3.47 -8.58 4.80
N CYS A 36 2.32 -9.20 5.09
CA CYS A 36 1.50 -8.89 6.26
C CYS A 36 0.54 -10.06 6.55
N ASP A 37 0.45 -10.47 7.82
CA ASP A 37 -0.39 -11.61 8.21
C ASP A 37 -1.87 -11.26 8.39
N ASN A 38 -2.22 -9.97 8.45
CA ASN A 38 -3.58 -9.49 8.72
C ASN A 38 -4.59 -9.76 7.59
N TYR A 39 -4.11 -10.04 6.38
CA TYR A 39 -4.95 -10.16 5.17
C TYR A 39 -4.76 -11.52 4.51
N SER A 40 -5.73 -11.98 3.74
CA SER A 40 -5.58 -13.23 2.97
C SER A 40 -4.50 -13.09 1.88
N SER A 41 -3.83 -14.19 1.48
CA SER A 41 -2.84 -14.15 0.40
C SER A 41 -3.43 -13.57 -0.89
N LYS A 42 -4.66 -13.96 -1.23
CA LYS A 42 -5.38 -13.43 -2.39
C LYS A 42 -5.59 -11.93 -2.32
N GLU A 43 -5.95 -11.41 -1.15
CA GLU A 43 -6.14 -9.98 -0.91
C GLU A 43 -4.82 -9.21 -1.03
N LEU A 44 -3.74 -9.72 -0.43
CA LEU A 44 -2.42 -9.12 -0.51
C LEU A 44 -1.92 -9.07 -1.94
N CYS A 45 -1.91 -10.21 -2.64
CA CYS A 45 -1.42 -10.25 -4.00
C CYS A 45 -2.28 -9.37 -4.93
N TYR A 46 -3.60 -9.30 -4.71
CA TYR A 46 -4.47 -8.36 -5.43
C TYR A 46 -4.05 -6.91 -5.18
N HIS A 47 -3.88 -6.49 -3.93
CA HIS A 47 -3.53 -5.10 -3.61
C HIS A 47 -2.09 -4.73 -3.98
N VAL A 48 -1.14 -5.68 -3.97
CA VAL A 48 0.21 -5.47 -4.52
C VAL A 48 0.12 -5.13 -6.02
N LYS A 49 -0.69 -5.86 -6.81
CA LYS A 49 -0.93 -5.50 -8.22
C LYS A 49 -1.54 -4.12 -8.36
N GLN A 50 -2.52 -3.78 -7.51
CA GLN A 50 -3.13 -2.45 -7.55
C GLN A 50 -2.11 -1.35 -7.21
N CYS A 51 -1.20 -1.58 -6.26
CA CYS A 51 -0.12 -0.65 -5.95
C CYS A 51 0.84 -0.48 -7.13
N LEU A 52 1.13 -1.54 -7.88
CA LEU A 52 1.92 -1.46 -9.11
C LEU A 52 1.18 -0.63 -10.19
N TYR A 53 -0.10 -0.92 -10.46
CA TYR A 53 -0.87 -0.23 -11.49
C TYR A 53 -1.13 1.26 -11.19
N ASN A 54 -1.16 1.63 -9.92
CA ASN A 54 -1.34 3.02 -9.49
C ASN A 54 0.00 3.72 -9.21
N ASN A 55 1.13 3.15 -9.66
CA ASN A 55 2.46 3.70 -9.49
C ASN A 55 2.86 3.97 -8.03
N PHE A 56 2.30 3.28 -7.04
CA PHE A 56 2.83 3.32 -5.66
C PHE A 56 4.08 2.46 -5.50
N LEU A 57 4.11 1.34 -6.23
CA LEU A 57 5.27 0.46 -6.34
C LEU A 57 5.82 0.51 -7.76
N THR A 58 7.13 0.32 -7.88
CA THR A 58 7.81 0.10 -9.15
C THR A 58 8.20 -1.37 -9.25
N GLY A 59 8.05 -1.96 -10.44
CA GLY A 59 8.17 -3.40 -10.59
C GLY A 59 7.65 -3.89 -11.92
N THR A 60 7.53 -5.21 -12.06
CA THR A 60 7.00 -5.86 -13.26
C THR A 60 6.23 -7.12 -12.90
N GLU A 61 5.09 -7.34 -13.54
CA GLU A 61 4.43 -8.64 -13.49
C GLU A 61 5.18 -9.66 -14.35
N LYS A 62 5.41 -10.85 -13.79
CA LYS A 62 6.11 -11.97 -14.42
C LYS A 62 5.28 -13.24 -14.26
N GLY A 63 4.29 -13.41 -15.13
CA GLY A 63 3.41 -14.58 -15.13
C GLY A 63 2.67 -14.76 -13.81
N ASN A 64 3.10 -15.73 -13.00
CA ASN A 64 2.50 -16.05 -11.71
C ASN A 64 3.09 -15.29 -10.51
N CYS A 65 3.98 -14.33 -10.74
CA CYS A 65 4.59 -13.53 -9.69
C CYS A 65 4.69 -12.05 -10.08
N ILE A 66 4.95 -11.21 -9.07
CA ILE A 66 5.17 -9.78 -9.24
C ILE A 66 6.57 -9.48 -8.68
N GLU A 67 7.43 -8.94 -9.51
CA GLU A 67 8.72 -8.42 -9.09
C GLU A 67 8.55 -6.98 -8.64
N ILE A 68 8.89 -6.68 -7.39
CA ILE A 68 8.86 -5.33 -6.82
C ILE A 68 10.30 -4.85 -6.65
N LYS A 69 10.61 -3.68 -7.22
CA LYS A 69 11.96 -3.08 -7.21
C LYS A 69 12.13 -2.05 -6.10
N THR A 70 11.16 -1.13 -5.97
CA THR A 70 11.16 -0.09 -4.94
C THR A 70 9.77 0.53 -4.82
N ILE A 71 9.52 1.20 -3.70
CA ILE A 71 8.44 2.17 -3.56
C ILE A 71 8.77 3.38 -4.45
N SER A 72 7.77 3.89 -5.17
CA SER A 72 7.92 5.07 -6.03
C SER A 72 7.88 6.38 -5.20
N PRO A 73 8.22 7.54 -5.78
CA PRO A 73 7.97 8.83 -5.14
C PRO A 73 6.51 9.02 -4.71
N LEU A 74 5.54 8.56 -5.52
CA LEU A 74 4.12 8.64 -5.19
C LEU A 74 3.76 7.74 -3.99
N GLY A 75 4.40 6.56 -3.89
CA GLY A 75 4.26 5.67 -2.73
C GLY A 75 4.85 6.27 -1.46
N HIS A 76 6.02 6.92 -1.55
CA HIS A 76 6.62 7.64 -0.43
C HIS A 76 5.81 8.87 -0.02
N ASP A 77 5.24 9.61 -0.97
CA ASP A 77 4.32 10.71 -0.70
C ASP A 77 3.10 10.21 0.08
N PHE A 78 2.50 9.10 -0.34
CA PHE A 78 1.41 8.46 0.40
C PHE A 78 1.87 8.08 1.81
N LEU A 79 2.98 7.36 1.96
CA LEU A 79 3.50 6.96 3.27
C LEU A 79 3.82 8.16 4.17
N SER A 80 4.26 9.30 3.63
CA SER A 80 4.54 10.50 4.43
C SER A 80 3.35 10.99 5.26
N TYR A 81 2.12 10.66 4.83
CA TYR A 81 0.90 10.98 5.55
C TYR A 81 0.38 9.83 6.41
N PHE A 82 0.65 8.59 6.02
CA PHE A 82 -0.02 7.42 6.55
C PHE A 82 0.91 6.45 7.27
N TYR A 83 2.20 6.75 7.40
CA TYR A 83 3.13 5.90 8.15
C TYR A 83 2.78 5.88 9.65
N ASN A 84 2.47 7.05 10.24
CA ASN A 84 2.13 7.16 11.65
C ASN A 84 0.70 6.66 11.94
N GLU A 85 0.56 5.78 12.93
CA GLU A 85 -0.72 5.20 13.33
C GLU A 85 -1.73 6.24 13.84
N LYS A 86 -1.28 7.26 14.58
CA LYS A 86 -2.16 8.31 15.09
C LYS A 86 -2.77 9.12 13.96
N ASP A 87 -1.94 9.48 12.98
CA ASP A 87 -2.38 10.22 11.79
C ASP A 87 -3.35 9.37 10.96
N TRP A 88 -3.07 8.08 10.78
CA TRP A 88 -3.99 7.14 10.11
C TRP A 88 -5.37 7.10 10.77
N ILE A 89 -5.41 6.94 12.09
CA ILE A 89 -6.66 6.89 12.87
C ILE A 89 -7.47 8.19 12.70
N GLU A 90 -6.80 9.35 12.78
CA GLU A 90 -7.48 10.63 12.68
C GLU A 90 -7.99 10.92 11.28
N ILE A 91 -7.24 10.54 10.24
CA ILE A 91 -7.69 10.67 8.85
C ILE A 91 -8.89 9.78 8.58
N ASN A 92 -8.88 8.53 9.06
CA ASN A 92 -10.04 7.64 8.94
C ASN A 92 -11.28 8.21 9.63
N LYS A 93 -11.15 8.80 10.82
CA LYS A 93 -12.28 9.47 11.49
C LYS A 93 -12.89 10.61 10.67
N ILE A 94 -12.08 11.35 9.90
CA ILE A 94 -12.60 12.40 9.01
C ILE A 94 -13.24 11.75 7.78
N ALA A 95 -12.62 10.70 7.24
CA ALA A 95 -13.12 9.95 6.09
C ALA A 95 -14.49 9.32 6.38
N ASP A 96 -14.72 8.84 7.61
CA ASP A 96 -16.02 8.36 8.11
C ASP A 96 -17.08 9.45 8.07
N LYS A 97 -16.74 10.67 8.49
CA LYS A 97 -17.65 11.83 8.45
C LYS A 97 -17.97 12.25 7.02
N VAL A 98 -17.00 12.13 6.10
CA VAL A 98 -17.17 12.40 4.67
C VAL A 98 -17.97 11.28 3.98
N GLY A 99 -17.97 10.06 4.54
CA GLY A 99 -18.62 8.89 3.96
C GLY A 99 -17.84 8.25 2.81
N SER A 100 -16.54 8.50 2.69
CA SER A 100 -15.70 7.95 1.62
C SER A 100 -14.30 7.60 2.10
N HIS A 101 -13.83 6.42 1.69
CA HIS A 101 -12.47 5.92 1.96
C HIS A 101 -11.71 5.63 0.66
N SER A 102 -12.02 6.33 -0.43
CA SER A 102 -11.17 6.22 -1.62
C SER A 102 -9.77 6.74 -1.30
N LEU A 103 -8.74 6.16 -1.94
CA LEU A 103 -7.35 6.61 -1.76
C LEU A 103 -7.20 8.11 -2.05
N GLU A 104 -7.96 8.62 -3.03
CA GLU A 104 -7.99 10.04 -3.36
C GLU A 104 -8.56 10.89 -2.22
N VAL A 105 -9.69 10.48 -1.62
CA VAL A 105 -10.27 11.19 -0.48
C VAL A 105 -9.34 11.18 0.72
N LEU A 106 -8.73 10.03 1.03
CA LEU A 106 -7.75 9.92 2.12
C LEU A 106 -6.56 10.87 1.90
N LYS A 107 -6.06 10.95 0.66
CA LYS A 107 -4.98 11.89 0.28
C LYS A 107 -5.40 13.35 0.38
N GLN A 108 -6.63 13.68 0.00
CA GLN A 108 -7.14 15.06 0.14
C GLN A 108 -7.27 15.46 1.61
N ILE A 109 -7.81 14.58 2.46
CA ILE A 109 -7.92 14.81 3.90
C ILE A 109 -6.53 15.03 4.52
N SER A 110 -5.54 14.23 4.14
CA SER A 110 -4.19 14.33 4.70
C SER A 110 -3.50 15.66 4.37
N ILE A 111 -3.75 16.21 3.18
CA ILE A 111 -3.22 17.50 2.75
C ILE A 111 -3.92 18.66 3.46
N LEU A 112 -5.26 18.61 3.58
CA LEU A 112 -6.07 19.69 4.15
C LEU A 112 -5.98 19.82 5.68
N ARG A 113 -5.50 18.78 6.37
CA ARG A 113 -5.38 18.77 7.83
C ARG A 113 -4.13 19.51 8.35
N ARG A 114 -3.13 19.75 7.50
CA ARG A 114 -1.89 20.47 7.86
C ARG A 114 -2.12 21.97 7.96
#